data_AF-A0A9N9JEB7-F1
#
_entry.id   AF-A0A9N9JEB7-F1
#
_cell.length_a   1.000
_cell.length_b   1.000
_cell.length_c   1.000
_cell.angle_alpha   90.00
_cell.angle_beta   90.00
_cell.angle_gamma   90.00
#
_symmetry.space_group_name_H-M   'P 1'
#
loop_
_entity.id
_entity.type
_entity.pdbx_description
1 polymer ?
#
loop_
_entity_poly.entity_id
_entity_poly.type
_entity_poly.pdbx_seq_one_letter_code
_entity_poly.pdbx_strand_id
1 'polypeptide(L)' 'VALRIRPLSEKETIQGCTECLTLIPDAPQQILIGTDRSFTFDYVFPSDTEQDEVFQDCAISLLDKFVEG' A
#
# COMPACT_ATOMS: atom_id res chain seq x y z
N VAL A 1 -2.29 -3.74 -10.34
CA VAL A 1 -2.89 -4.01 -9.02
C VAL A 1 -2.05 -3.31 -7.97
N ALA A 2 -2.66 -2.46 -7.15
CA ALA A 2 -1.99 -1.70 -6.11
C ALA A 2 -2.47 -2.14 -4.72
N LEU A 3 -1.53 -2.30 -3.78
CA LEU A 3 -1.79 -2.52 -2.36
C LEU A 3 -1.55 -1.22 -1.60
N ARG A 4 -2.51 -0.78 -0.79
CA ARG A 4 -2.34 0.34 0.12
C ARG A 4 -2.48 -0.12 1.57
N ILE A 5 -1.42 0.08 2.34
CA ILE A 5 -1.39 -0.18 3.78
C ILE A 5 -1.94 1.08 4.45
N ARG A 6 -2.93 0.93 5.34
CA ARG A 6 -3.40 2.04 6.17
C ARG A 6 -2.70 1.99 7.53
N PRO A 7 -2.51 3.13 8.20
CA PRO A 7 -2.10 3.12 9.60
C PRO A 7 -3.12 2.38 10.46
N LEU A 8 -2.65 1.88 11.60
CA LEU A 8 -3.54 1.37 12.65
C LEU A 8 -4.47 2.49 13.11
N SER A 9 -5.75 2.15 13.25
CA SER A 9 -6.74 3.06 13.83
C SER A 9 -6.51 3.19 15.33
N GLU A 10 -6.94 4.31 15.92
CA GLU A 10 -6.81 4.52 17.37
C GLU A 10 -7.42 3.38 18.18
N LYS A 11 -8.55 2.82 17.73
CA LYS A 11 -9.18 1.67 18.38
C LYS A 11 -8.26 0.45 18.39
N GLU A 12 -7.59 0.16 17.28
CA GLU A 12 -6.65 -0.96 17.18
C GLU A 12 -5.43 -0.73 18.08
N THR A 13 -4.91 0.51 18.12
CA THR A 13 -3.82 0.88 19.03
C THR A 13 -4.22 0.73 20.49
N ILE A 14 -5.41 1.19 20.89
CA ILE A 14 -5.95 1.05 22.27
C ILE A 14 -6.14 -0.42 22.64
N GLN A 15 -6.51 -1.27 21.68
CA GLN A 15 -6.67 -2.71 21.87
C GLN A 15 -5.34 -3.46 21.91
N GLY A 16 -4.20 -2.78 21.68
CA GLY A 16 -2.88 -3.40 21.66
C GLY A 16 -2.61 -4.23 20.40
N CYS A 17 -3.31 -3.96 19.30
CA CYS A 17 -3.00 -4.59 18.01
C CYS A 17 -1.64 -4.13 17.49
N THR A 18 -0.94 -5.02 16.82
CA THR A 18 0.36 -4.75 16.18
C THR A 18 0.23 -4.86 14.66
N GLU A 19 1.15 -4.23 13.94
CA GLU A 19 1.26 -4.44 12.50
C GLU A 19 1.63 -5.90 12.20
N CYS A 20 0.96 -6.47 11.19
CA CYS A 20 1.20 -7.84 10.72
C CYS A 20 1.78 -7.89 9.30
N LEU A 21 2.05 -6.72 8.72
CA LEU A 21 2.62 -6.54 7.39
C LEU A 21 4.06 -6.03 7.54
N THR A 22 4.98 -6.62 6.78
CA THR A 22 6.37 -6.17 6.71
C THR A 22 6.72 -5.87 5.26
N LEU A 23 7.33 -4.71 5.03
CA LEU A 23 7.89 -4.33 3.73
C LEU A 23 9.29 -4.91 3.60
N ILE A 24 9.66 -5.36 2.40
CA ILE A 24 10.99 -5.89 2.14
C ILE A 24 11.86 -4.74 1.59
N PRO A 25 12.93 -4.31 2.29
CA PRO A 25 13.72 -3.14 1.90
C PRO A 25 14.27 -3.22 0.47
N ASP A 26 14.71 -4.40 0.05
CA ASP A 26 15.29 -4.64 -1.28
C ASP A 26 14.26 -5.04 -2.35
N ALA A 27 12.99 -5.17 -1.96
CA ALA A 27 11.88 -5.56 -2.84
C ALA A 27 10.62 -4.78 -2.46
N PRO A 28 10.52 -3.47 -2.78
CA PRO A 28 9.44 -2.60 -2.31
C PRO A 28 8.05 -3.02 -2.81
N GLN A 29 7.99 -3.76 -3.92
CA GLN A 29 6.76 -4.33 -4.49
C GLN A 29 6.29 -5.59 -3.76
N GLN A 30 7.06 -6.10 -2.81
CA GLN A 30 6.82 -7.33 -2.09
C GLN A 30 6.54 -7.05 -0.62
N ILE A 31 5.51 -7.72 -0.11
CA ILE A 31 5.09 -7.64 1.28
C ILE A 31 5.10 -9.03 1.91
N LEU A 32 5.32 -9.08 3.22
CA LEU A 32 5.23 -10.27 4.03
C LEU A 32 4.09 -10.11 5.05
N ILE A 33 3.18 -11.08 5.10
CA ILE A 33 2.14 -11.18 6.11
C ILE A 33 2.56 -12.23 7.14
N GLY A 34 2.76 -11.80 8.39
CA GLY A 34 3.36 -12.67 9.41
C GLY A 34 4.82 -13.00 9.08
N THR A 35 5.20 -14.27 9.17
CA THR A 35 6.60 -14.71 9.01
C THR A 35 6.88 -15.50 7.73
N ASP A 36 5.85 -15.95 7.01
CA ASP A 36 5.99 -16.97 5.97
C ASP A 36 5.20 -16.70 4.68
N ARG A 37 4.29 -15.73 4.66
CA ARG A 37 3.40 -15.50 3.51
C ARG A 37 3.79 -14.25 2.76
N SER A 38 4.40 -14.41 1.60
CA SER A 38 4.80 -13.28 0.78
C SER A 38 3.93 -13.11 -0.46
N PHE A 39 3.68 -11.84 -0.82
CA PHE A 39 2.90 -11.44 -1.98
C PHE A 39 3.60 -10.29 -2.71
N THR A 40 3.41 -10.22 -4.02
CA THR A 40 3.96 -9.17 -4.88
C THR A 40 2.84 -8.46 -5.61
N PHE A 41 2.93 -7.13 -5.70
CA PHE A 41 1.99 -6.27 -6.40
C PHE A 41 2.73 -5.33 -7.35
N ASP A 42 2.02 -4.71 -8.29
CA ASP A 42 2.63 -3.72 -9.18
C ASP A 42 3.04 -2.45 -8.40
N TYR A 43 2.23 -2.09 -7.40
CA TYR A 43 2.47 -0.98 -6.48
C TYR A 43 2.15 -1.38 -5.04
N VAL A 44 2.99 -0.94 -4.10
CA VAL A 44 2.78 -1.08 -2.66
C VAL A 44 2.98 0.30 -2.02
N PHE A 45 1.96 0.78 -1.34
CA PHE A 45 1.95 2.07 -0.66
C PHE A 45 1.96 1.85 0.86
N PRO A 46 3.05 2.21 1.56
CA PRO A 46 3.14 2.15 3.02
C PRO A 46 2.12 3.06 3.74
N SER A 47 2.01 2.90 5.06
CA SER A 47 1.00 3.60 5.87
C SER A 47 1.16 5.12 5.94
N ASP A 48 2.34 5.64 5.63
CA ASP A 48 2.67 7.06 5.53
C ASP A 48 2.51 7.63 4.12
N THR A 49 2.05 6.84 3.15
CA THR A 49 1.83 7.32 1.78
C THR A 49 0.65 8.30 1.71
N GLU A 50 0.93 9.49 1.21
CA GLU A 50 -0.05 10.55 1.02
C GLU A 50 -1.06 10.23 -0.09
N GLN A 51 -2.21 10.89 -0.03
CA GLN A 51 -3.30 10.67 -0.99
C GLN A 51 -2.93 11.08 -2.41
N ASP A 52 -2.16 12.16 -2.55
CA ASP A 52 -1.71 12.65 -3.86
C ASP A 52 -0.81 11.62 -4.54
N GLU A 53 0.16 11.05 -3.82
CA GLU A 53 1.06 10.02 -4.36
C GLU A 53 0.30 8.82 -4.95
N VAL A 54 -0.66 8.28 -4.19
CA VAL A 54 -1.50 7.17 -4.68
C VAL A 54 -2.30 7.57 -5.94
N PHE A 55 -2.81 8.80 -5.99
CA PHE A 55 -3.56 9.30 -7.14
C PHE A 55 -2.67 9.46 -8.38
N GLN A 56 -1.49 10.07 -8.22
CA GLN A 56 -0.52 10.26 -9.30
C GLN A 56 -0.09 8.91 -9.88
N ASP A 57 0.22 7.93 -9.03
CA ASP A 57 0.75 6.65 -9.52
C ASP A 57 -0.33 5.74 -10.13
N CYS A 58 -1.56 5.76 -9.60
CA CYS A 58 -2.58 4.79 -10.00
C CYS A 58 -3.69 5.37 -10.89
N ALA A 59 -4.08 6.63 -10.71
CA ALA A 59 -5.31 7.16 -11.28
C ALA A 59 -5.06 8.16 -12.41
N ILE A 60 -3.99 8.96 -12.37
CA ILE A 60 -3.79 10.03 -13.35
C ILE A 60 -3.66 9.49 -14.78
N SER A 61 -2.89 8.42 -14.97
CA SER A 61 -2.70 7.81 -16.29
C SER A 61 -4.00 7.20 -16.86
N LEU A 62 -4.93 6.79 -15.99
CA LEU A 62 -6.25 6.31 -16.40
C LEU A 62 -7.15 7.47 -16.82
N LEU A 63 -7.07 8.59 -16.09
CA LEU A 63 -7.80 9.80 -16.41
C LEU A 63 -7.33 10.39 -17.74
N ASP A 64 -6.01 10.48 -17.96
CA ASP A 64 -5.44 11.00 -19.21
C ASP A 64 -5.93 10.19 -20.40
N LYS A 65 -5.83 8.85 -20.33
CA LYS A 65 -6.35 7.94 -21.36
C LYS A 65 -7.85 8.08 -21.57
N PHE A 66 -8.61 8.27 -20.49
CA PHE A 66 -10.06 8.48 -20.60
C PHE A 66 -10.40 9.77 -21.36
N VAL A 67 -9.60 10.83 -21.19
CA VAL A 67 -9.80 12.12 -21.87
C VAL A 67 -9.36 12.04 -23.34
N GLU A 68 -8.35 11.23 -23.66
CA GLU A 68 -7.85 11.03 -25.03
C GLU A 68 -8.81 10.23 -25.93
N GLY A 69 -9.66 9.37 -25.34
CA GLY A 69 -10.65 8.53 -26.06
C GLY A 69 -10.10 7.18 -26.49
#